data_AF-A0A7Y9E5J7-F1
#
_entry.id   AF-A0A7Y9E5J7-F1
#
_cell.length_a   1.000
_cell.length_b   1.000
_cell.length_c   1.000
_cell.angle_alpha   90.00
_cell.angle_beta   90.00
_cell.angle_gamma   90.00
#
_symmetry.space_group_name_H-M   'P 1'
#
loop_
_entity.id
_entity.type
_entity.pdbx_description
1 polymer ?
#
loop_
_entity_poly.entity_id
_entity_poly.type
_entity_poly.pdbx_seq_one_letter_code
_entity_poly.pdbx_strand_id
1 'polypeptide(L)'
;MRVKLMAEYCCDFPVWIDFEEMPSSSVDDATLRSRIERWNSVFLTSFDAEKGWSEEAIRQNYAEEGERIFAALTRHFGESSEVTYDAWPVT
;
A
#
# COMPACT_ATOMS: atom_id res chain seq x y z
N MET A 1 -8.66 15.59 -4.38
CA MET A 1 -8.82 14.14 -4.14
C MET A 1 -7.70 13.72 -3.19
N ARG A 2 -8.04 13.04 -2.10
CA ARG A 2 -7.04 12.50 -1.17
C ARG A 2 -6.89 11.01 -1.42
N VAL A 3 -5.67 10.59 -1.70
CA VAL A 3 -5.32 9.19 -1.88
C VAL A 3 -4.42 8.77 -0.71
N LYS A 4 -4.75 7.66 -0.04
CA LYS A 4 -3.92 7.10 1.03
C LYS A 4 -3.52 5.68 0.68
N LEU A 5 -2.22 5.39 0.70
CA LEU A 5 -1.69 4.02 0.73
C LEU A 5 -1.53 3.62 2.21
N MET A 6 -2.23 2.57 2.64
CA MET A 6 -2.16 2.06 4.01
C MET A 6 -2.61 0.61 4.03
N ALA A 7 -1.74 -0.28 4.50
CA ALA A 7 -2.16 -1.67 4.71
C ALA A 7 -3.25 -1.75 5.78
N GLU A 8 -4.20 -2.64 5.54
CA GLU A 8 -5.34 -2.87 6.41
C GLU A 8 -5.70 -4.35 6.33
N TYR A 9 -6.09 -4.92 7.47
CA TYR A 9 -6.60 -6.28 7.49
C TYR A 9 -7.93 -6.34 6.73
N CYS A 10 -8.16 -7.42 5.98
CA CYS A 10 -9.40 -7.66 5.23
C CYS A 10 -9.62 -6.77 4.00
N CYS A 11 -8.61 -6.02 3.55
CA CYS A 11 -8.65 -5.31 2.26
C CYS A 11 -7.73 -6.03 1.26
N ASP A 12 -8.16 -6.18 0.01
CA ASP A 12 -7.32 -6.76 -1.05
C ASP A 12 -6.48 -5.69 -1.76
N PHE A 13 -6.97 -4.45 -1.80
CA PHE A 13 -6.33 -3.33 -2.47
C PHE A 13 -6.19 -2.12 -1.52
N PRO A 14 -5.07 -2.00 -0.78
CA PRO A 14 -4.91 -1.08 0.35
C PRO A 14 -4.68 0.40 -0.06
N VAL A 15 -5.53 0.90 -0.96
CA VAL A 15 -5.54 2.29 -1.41
C VAL A 15 -6.92 2.86 -1.16
N TRP A 16 -6.94 4.03 -0.53
CA TRP A 16 -8.16 4.71 -0.11
C TRP A 16 -8.29 6.04 -0.85
N ILE A 17 -9.51 6.37 -1.26
CA ILE A 17 -9.86 7.66 -1.87
C ILE A 17 -10.88 8.35 -0.97
N ASP A 18 -10.56 9.55 -0.49
CA ASP A 18 -11.44 10.35 0.37
C ASP A 18 -12.11 9.53 1.50
N PHE A 19 -11.34 8.62 2.12
CA PHE A 19 -11.71 7.69 3.21
C PHE A 19 -12.52 6.45 2.82
N GLU A 20 -12.74 6.20 1.53
CA GLU A 20 -13.38 4.99 1.02
C GLU A 20 -12.35 4.07 0.34
N GLU A 21 -12.59 2.76 0.34
CA GLU A 21 -11.73 1.82 -0.39
C GLU A 21 -11.82 2.13 -1.88
N MET A 22 -10.66 2.32 -2.51
CA MET A 22 -10.61 2.62 -3.92
C MET A 22 -10.72 1.32 -4.73
N PRO A 23 -11.63 1.24 -5.72
CA PRO A 23 -11.64 0.10 -6.63
C PRO A 23 -10.27 -0.04 -7.31
N SER A 24 -9.73 -1.27 -7.37
CA SER A 24 -8.43 -1.51 -8.03
C SER A 24 -8.44 -1.14 -9.52
N SER A 25 -9.62 -1.08 -10.15
CA SER A 25 -9.82 -0.59 -11.52
C SER A 25 -9.58 0.92 -11.69
N SER A 26 -9.57 1.70 -10.61
CA SER A 26 -9.23 3.13 -10.64
C SER A 26 -7.74 3.39 -10.86
N VAL A 27 -6.87 2.39 -10.66
CA VAL A 27 -5.48 2.41 -11.13
C VAL A 27 -5.44 1.72 -12.49
N ASP A 28 -5.27 2.51 -13.55
CA ASP A 28 -5.24 2.00 -14.93
C ASP A 28 -3.92 1.27 -15.27
N ASP A 29 -2.83 1.60 -14.56
CA ASP A 29 -1.55 0.91 -14.64
C ASP A 29 -1.63 -0.47 -13.98
N ALA A 30 -1.74 -1.49 -14.83
CA ALA A 30 -1.79 -2.89 -14.39
C ALA A 30 -0.55 -3.33 -13.60
N THR A 31 0.63 -2.78 -13.92
CA THR A 31 1.87 -3.11 -13.20
C THR A 31 1.82 -2.54 -11.79
N LEU A 32 1.39 -1.28 -11.65
CA LEU A 32 1.23 -0.65 -10.34
C LEU A 32 0.18 -1.38 -9.49
N ARG A 33 -0.97 -1.72 -10.07
CA ARG A 33 -2.01 -2.52 -9.38
C ARG A 33 -1.46 -3.83 -8.85
N SER A 34 -0.79 -4.62 -9.68
CA SER A 34 -0.21 -5.90 -9.24
C SER A 34 0.88 -5.75 -8.17
N ARG A 35 1.61 -4.63 -8.16
CA ARG A 35 2.59 -4.34 -7.09
C ARG A 35 1.89 -4.05 -5.77
N ILE A 36 0.81 -3.27 -5.78
CA ILE A 36 0.00 -2.98 -4.60
C ILE A 36 -0.60 -4.26 -4.01
N GLU A 37 -1.21 -5.10 -4.84
CA GLU A 37 -1.79 -6.38 -4.42
C GLU A 37 -0.73 -7.30 -3.80
N ARG A 38 0.45 -7.41 -4.43
CA ARG A 38 1.56 -8.22 -3.90
C ARG A 38 2.09 -7.66 -2.59
N TRP A 39 2.27 -6.35 -2.50
CA TRP A 39 2.72 -5.67 -1.28
C TRP A 39 1.76 -5.94 -0.12
N ASN A 40 0.45 -5.85 -0.37
CA ASN A 40 -0.58 -6.17 0.61
C ASN A 40 -0.57 -7.65 1.02
N SER A 41 -0.40 -8.56 0.05
CA SER A 41 -0.29 -9.99 0.32
C SER A 41 0.90 -10.33 1.23
N VAL A 42 2.02 -9.63 1.10
CA VAL A 42 3.17 -9.78 2.01
C VAL A 42 2.78 -9.40 3.44
N PHE A 43 2.10 -8.26 3.63
CA PHE A 43 1.57 -7.87 4.94
C PHE A 43 0.63 -8.93 5.52
N LEU A 44 -0.40 -9.34 4.78
CA LEU A 44 -1.41 -10.31 5.25
C LEU A 44 -0.84 -11.68 5.61
N THR A 45 0.29 -12.07 5.02
CA THR A 45 0.91 -13.39 5.23
C THR A 45 2.07 -13.37 6.21
N SER A 46 2.73 -12.22 6.40
CA SER A 46 3.99 -12.14 7.14
C SER A 46 3.94 -11.24 8.37
N PHE A 47 2.86 -10.47 8.56
CA PHE A 47 2.65 -9.65 9.74
C PHE A 47 1.47 -10.16 10.57
N ASP A 48 1.73 -10.40 11.85
CA ASP A 48 0.75 -10.78 12.86
C ASP A 48 0.61 -9.64 13.87
N ALA A 49 -0.62 -9.25 14.22
CA ALA A 49 -0.86 -8.09 15.09
C ALA A 49 -0.28 -8.26 16.50
N GLU A 50 -0.17 -9.49 17.00
CA GLU A 50 0.35 -9.80 18.34
C GLU A 50 1.86 -10.05 18.33
N LYS A 51 2.39 -10.65 17.27
CA LYS A 51 3.78 -11.09 17.17
C LYS A 51 4.67 -10.19 16.32
N GLY A 52 4.08 -9.31 15.53
CA GLY A 52 4.77 -8.46 14.56
C GLY A 52 5.16 -9.20 13.28
N TRP A 53 6.24 -8.74 12.65
CA TRP A 53 6.78 -9.34 11.43
C TRP A 53 7.45 -10.68 11.71
N SER A 54 7.21 -11.67 10.84
CA SER A 54 7.85 -12.98 10.91
C SER A 54 9.38 -12.90 10.79
N GLU A 55 9.87 -12.01 9.94
CA GLU A 55 11.30 -11.76 9.73
C GLU A 55 11.57 -10.27 9.47
N GLU A 56 12.68 -9.77 10.03
CA GLU A 56 13.11 -8.38 9.85
C GLU A 56 13.41 -8.04 8.39
N ALA A 57 13.96 -8.99 7.62
CA ALA A 57 14.22 -8.79 6.20
C ALA A 57 12.92 -8.61 5.40
N ILE A 58 11.83 -9.28 5.79
CA ILE A 58 10.52 -9.11 5.15
C ILE A 58 9.96 -7.73 5.46
N ARG A 59 10.06 -7.28 6.71
CA ARG A 59 9.67 -5.91 7.13
C ARG A 59 10.39 -4.84 6.29
N GLN A 60 11.70 -4.97 6.12
CA GLN A 60 12.50 -4.02 5.35
C GLN A 60 12.09 -4.00 3.87
N ASN A 61 11.98 -5.17 3.25
CA ASN A 61 11.53 -5.27 1.85
C ASN A 61 10.12 -4.69 1.66
N TYR A 62 9.23 -4.93 2.61
CA TYR A 62 7.87 -4.39 2.62
C TYR A 62 7.88 -2.86 2.70
N ALA A 63 8.69 -2.27 3.59
CA ALA A 63 8.83 -0.83 3.74
C ALA A 63 9.34 -0.17 2.46
N GLU A 64 10.44 -0.69 1.90
CA GLU A 64 11.03 -0.17 0.67
C GLU A 64 10.06 -0.23 -0.52
N GLU A 65 9.32 -1.34 -0.64
CA GLU A 65 8.34 -1.48 -1.72
C GLU A 65 7.15 -0.53 -1.55
N GLY A 66 6.72 -0.29 -0.30
CA GLY A 66 5.70 0.71 0.03
C GLY A 66 6.09 2.11 -0.43
N GLU A 67 7.33 2.53 -0.18
CA GLU A 67 7.86 3.82 -0.65
C GLU A 67 7.87 3.92 -2.19
N ARG A 68 8.27 2.85 -2.88
CA ARG A 68 8.28 2.81 -4.34
C ARG A 68 6.86 2.86 -4.93
N ILE A 69 5.89 2.21 -4.28
CA ILE A 69 4.47 2.27 -4.66
C ILE A 69 3.92 3.67 -4.42
N PHE A 70 4.21 4.27 -3.27
CA PHE A 70 3.80 5.64 -2.95
C PHE A 70 4.29 6.64 -4.01
N ALA A 71 5.56 6.56 -4.41
CA ALA A 71 6.12 7.40 -5.47
C ALA A 71 5.42 7.16 -6.82
N ALA A 72 5.05 5.92 -7.14
CA ALA A 72 4.32 5.58 -8.36
C ALA A 72 2.87 6.11 -8.34
N LEU A 73 2.16 5.97 -7.22
CA LEU A 73 0.81 6.51 -7.04
C LEU A 73 0.80 8.05 -7.13
N THR A 74 1.78 8.70 -6.53
CA THR A 74 1.94 10.17 -6.62
C THR A 74 2.10 10.63 -8.07
N ARG A 75 2.87 9.91 -8.87
CA ARG A 75 3.01 10.19 -10.31
C ARG A 75 1.74 9.88 -11.09
N HIS A 76 1.07 8.78 -10.77
CA HIS A 76 -0.14 8.32 -11.44
C HIS A 76 -1.30 9.31 -11.26
N PHE A 77 -1.54 9.80 -10.03
CA PHE A 77 -2.64 10.72 -9.74
C PHE A 77 -2.31 12.21 -9.98
N GLY A 78 -1.03 12.53 -10.14
CA GLY A 78 -0.55 13.87 -10.47
C GLY A 78 -0.68 14.89 -9.33
N GLU A 79 -0.26 16.12 -9.61
CA GLU A 79 -0.12 17.20 -8.62
C GLU A 79 -1.45 17.75 -8.08
N SER A 80 -2.58 17.44 -8.74
CA SER A 80 -3.92 17.84 -8.28
C SER A 80 -4.47 16.94 -7.17
N SER A 81 -3.75 15.88 -6.82
CA SER A 81 -4.11 14.91 -5.80
C SER A 81 -3.14 14.96 -4.63
N GLU A 82 -3.68 14.90 -3.41
CA GLU A 82 -2.89 14.74 -2.19
C GLU A 82 -2.70 13.24 -1.96
N VAL A 83 -1.53 12.71 -2.27
CA VAL A 83 -1.19 11.29 -2.02
C VAL A 83 -0.40 11.21 -0.71
N THR A 84 -0.81 10.31 0.17
CA THR A 84 -0.14 10.05 1.46
C THR A 84 0.17 8.57 1.60
N TYR A 85 1.22 8.26 2.37
CA TYR A 85 1.61 6.89 2.70
C TYR A 85 1.72 6.75 4.21
N ASP A 86 1.00 5.77 4.75
CA ASP A 86 1.10 5.33 6.12
C ASP A 86 1.92 4.05 6.17
N ALA A 87 3.14 4.15 6.71
CA ALA A 87 4.11 3.08 6.73
C ALA A 87 3.84 2.03 7.81
N TRP A 88 2.70 2.06 8.51
CA TRP A 88 2.31 0.98 9.40
C TRP A 88 2.28 -0.37 8.65
N PRO A 89 2.74 -1.49 9.26
CA PRO A 89 3.28 -1.65 10.61
C PRO A 89 4.83 -1.68 10.65
N VAL A 90 5.50 -0.77 9.94
CA VAL A 90 6.97 -0.66 9.93
C VAL A 90 7.48 0.19 11.11
N THR A 91 6.65 1.06 11.68
CA THR A 91 6.99 1.98 12.79
C THR A 91 7.27 1.28 14.10
#